data_AF-A0A4D5RTN1-F1
#
_entry.id   AF-A0A4D5RTN1-F1
#
_cell.length_a   1.000
_cell.length_b   1.000
_cell.length_c   1.000
_cell.angle_alpha   90.00
_cell.angle_beta   90.00
_cell.angle_gamma   90.00
#
_symmetry.space_group_name_H-M   'P 1'
#
loop_
_entity.id
_entity.type
_entity.pdbx_description
1 polymer ?
#
loop_
_entity_poly.entity_id
_entity_poly.type
_entity_poly.pdbx_seq_one_letter_code
_entity_poly.pdbx_strand_id
1 'polypeptide(L)'
;MLQIITFSAFGVISILALAMIVHRHLQLRRARAFRADDVQCLVNGSIKQQKTKDSWYILLTNLSKLGLIMGYFFLCDRTNFFMKENKYYTHLNFFLPVAYVFALGLFFTEETQHTQVLHRDQTNEWKGWMQLIILIYHTTGASQVLPIYMHVRVLVTSYLFLTGYGHFTYFWHNGDFGLYRLWQMLFRMNLLVVVLCLSMNRPYQFYYFVPLVSFWFVVVFVTMTSIPQVVAASAEANPLQYLYIVLKFVGLFSVVTILYMSEVFFEKIFVTRPWKALFVTTDDSIKEWWFRWKIDRYSVASGMLFAFAHYLLKQYRVVDDNHHGNLFSRGLSLTVTLGSLLGLGFYTTFALVCRAKPDCNEIHAYVSFVPIISYIILRNISGLLRTRYSTFFAWFGKISLELFIAQYHIWLAADTHGVLVLVPGYPVLNVIVTSFIFVCISHEIHLLTGKLVVFAIPADWRYMVRNLSIFFLILIPIGIHDGMF
;
A
#
# COMPACT_ATOMS: atom_id res chain seq x y z
N MET A 1 7.88 28.37 0.32
CA MET A 1 8.17 28.58 -1.12
C MET A 1 7.75 27.38 -1.96
N LEU A 2 8.09 26.15 -1.57
CA LEU A 2 7.77 24.94 -2.34
C LEU A 2 6.28 24.76 -2.64
N GLN A 3 5.39 24.93 -1.65
CA GLN A 3 3.94 24.80 -1.88
C GLN A 3 3.44 25.73 -2.98
N ILE A 4 3.91 26.98 -2.99
CA ILE A 4 3.54 27.99 -4.00
C ILE A 4 4.00 27.52 -5.38
N ILE A 5 5.22 27.00 -5.50
CA ILE A 5 5.76 26.47 -6.76
C ILE A 5 4.92 25.27 -7.22
N THR A 6 4.65 24.32 -6.34
CA THR A 6 3.86 23.11 -6.63
C THR A 6 2.45 23.46 -7.13
N PHE A 7 1.73 24.33 -6.41
CA PHE A 7 0.39 24.74 -6.82
C PHE A 7 0.38 25.62 -8.07
N SER A 8 1.42 26.45 -8.28
CA SER A 8 1.58 27.21 -9.52
C SER A 8 1.79 26.28 -10.72
N ALA A 9 2.60 25.24 -10.57
CA ALA A 9 2.80 24.22 -11.60
C ALA A 9 1.49 23.48 -11.92
N PHE A 10 0.73 23.06 -10.89
CA PHE A 10 -0.60 22.47 -11.10
C PHE A 10 -1.59 23.44 -11.75
N GLY A 11 -1.52 24.72 -11.44
CA GLY A 11 -2.31 25.78 -12.07
C GLY A 11 -2.04 25.88 -13.57
N VAL A 12 -0.77 25.98 -13.96
CA VAL A 12 -0.36 26.01 -15.38
C VAL A 12 -0.79 24.73 -16.11
N ILE A 13 -0.56 23.56 -15.51
CA ILE A 13 -0.99 22.27 -16.08
C ILE A 13 -2.51 22.23 -16.28
N SER A 14 -3.29 22.77 -15.34
CA SER A 14 -4.74 22.80 -15.42
C SER A 14 -5.25 23.74 -16.51
N ILE A 15 -4.62 24.91 -16.68
CA ILE A 15 -4.93 25.82 -17.79
C ILE A 15 -4.63 25.17 -19.14
N LEU A 16 -3.48 24.49 -19.27
CA LEU A 16 -3.12 23.77 -20.50
C LEU A 16 -4.08 22.62 -20.78
N ALA A 17 -4.46 21.85 -19.76
CA ALA A 17 -5.45 20.78 -19.89
C ALA A 17 -6.81 21.33 -20.36
N LEU A 18 -7.28 22.42 -19.77
CA LEU A 18 -8.53 23.08 -20.17
C LEU A 18 -8.46 23.57 -21.61
N ALA A 19 -7.36 24.23 -22.00
CA ALA A 19 -7.15 24.71 -23.36
C ALA A 19 -7.21 23.55 -24.38
N MET A 20 -6.60 22.40 -24.05
CA MET A 20 -6.66 21.21 -24.91
C MET A 20 -8.05 20.57 -24.96
N ILE A 21 -8.78 20.53 -23.84
CA ILE A 21 -10.18 20.05 -23.80
C ILE A 21 -11.04 20.92 -24.71
N VAL A 22 -10.95 22.24 -24.56
CA VAL A 22 -11.68 23.21 -25.40
C VAL A 22 -11.27 23.05 -26.86
N HIS A 23 -9.98 22.96 -27.17
CA HIS A 23 -9.50 22.77 -28.54
C HIS A 23 -10.04 21.47 -29.15
N ARG A 24 -10.04 20.36 -28.42
CA ARG A 24 -10.59 19.08 -28.88
C ARG A 24 -12.09 19.16 -29.09
N HIS A 25 -12.84 19.81 -28.20
CA HIS A 25 -14.27 20.03 -28.38
C HIS A 25 -14.58 20.90 -29.60
N LEU A 26 -13.81 21.96 -29.83
CA LEU A 26 -13.93 22.82 -31.01
C LEU A 26 -13.59 22.06 -32.30
N GLN A 27 -12.53 21.25 -32.30
CA GLN A 27 -12.20 20.38 -33.43
C GLN A 27 -13.28 19.33 -33.69
N LEU A 28 -13.84 18.70 -32.66
CA LEU A 28 -14.93 17.74 -32.81
C LEU A 28 -16.21 18.41 -33.32
N ARG A 29 -16.51 19.64 -32.88
CA ARG A 29 -17.62 20.43 -33.43
C ARG A 29 -17.38 20.80 -34.88
N ARG A 30 -16.17 21.25 -35.24
CA ARG A 30 -15.78 21.53 -36.64
C ARG A 30 -15.85 20.27 -37.50
N ALA A 31 -15.36 19.13 -37.03
CA ALA A 31 -15.40 17.85 -37.74
C ALA A 31 -16.83 17.31 -37.89
N ARG A 32 -17.73 17.55 -36.93
CA ARG A 32 -19.17 17.25 -37.08
C ARG A 32 -19.85 18.18 -38.07
N ALA A 33 -19.44 19.45 -38.14
CA ALA A 33 -19.94 20.41 -39.12
C ALA A 33 -19.42 20.14 -40.54
N PHE A 34 -18.21 19.60 -40.68
CA PHE A 34 -17.57 19.22 -41.95
C PHE A 34 -17.91 17.79 -42.41
N ARG A 35 -18.80 17.07 -41.72
CA ARG A 35 -19.22 15.71 -42.10
C ARG A 35 -20.35 15.68 -43.14
N ALA A 36 -20.60 16.81 -43.80
CA ALA A 36 -21.10 16.85 -45.16
C ALA A 36 -19.88 17.10 -46.06
N ASP A 37 -19.63 16.18 -46.98
CA ASP A 37 -18.58 16.21 -48.01
C ASP A 37 -17.15 15.81 -47.59
N ASP A 38 -16.99 14.49 -47.50
CA ASP A 38 -16.05 13.67 -48.28
C ASP A 38 -14.55 13.54 -47.90
N VAL A 39 -14.08 12.32 -48.24
CA VAL A 39 -12.73 11.81 -48.50
C VAL A 39 -11.80 11.36 -47.35
N GLN A 40 -11.75 10.04 -47.32
CA GLN A 40 -10.78 9.10 -46.79
C GLN A 40 -9.45 9.12 -47.58
N CYS A 41 -8.45 9.95 -47.20
CA CYS A 41 -7.08 9.84 -47.75
C CYS A 41 -5.95 10.44 -46.87
N LEU A 42 -5.96 10.23 -45.55
CA LEU A 42 -4.90 10.73 -44.63
C LEU A 42 -4.45 9.69 -43.59
N VAL A 43 -4.51 8.39 -43.89
CA VAL A 43 -4.54 7.36 -42.83
C VAL A 43 -3.15 6.97 -42.28
N ASN A 44 -2.03 7.06 -43.00
CA ASN A 44 -0.78 6.45 -42.50
C ASN A 44 0.23 7.39 -41.83
N GLY A 45 0.23 8.71 -42.12
CA GLY A 45 1.06 9.70 -41.42
C GLY A 45 0.40 10.29 -40.16
N SER A 46 -0.94 10.31 -40.12
CA SER A 46 -1.75 10.85 -39.03
C SER A 46 -1.75 9.97 -37.78
N ILE A 47 -1.63 8.64 -37.92
CA ILE A 47 -1.69 7.69 -36.79
C ILE A 47 -0.56 7.93 -35.77
N LYS A 48 0.65 8.29 -36.23
CA LYS A 48 1.79 8.53 -35.32
C LYS A 48 1.66 9.87 -34.58
N GLN A 49 1.25 10.94 -35.27
CA GLN A 49 0.97 12.24 -34.65
C GLN A 49 -0.27 12.21 -33.74
N GLN A 50 -1.30 11.43 -34.09
CA GLN A 50 -2.53 11.28 -33.31
C GLN A 50 -2.28 10.50 -32.03
N LYS A 51 -1.47 9.43 -32.08
CA LYS A 51 -1.04 8.67 -30.89
C LYS A 51 -0.24 9.54 -29.91
N THR A 52 0.62 10.43 -30.40
CA THR A 52 1.39 11.37 -29.54
C THR A 52 0.51 12.50 -28.98
N LYS A 53 -0.41 13.06 -29.77
CA LYS A 53 -1.36 14.10 -29.30
C LYS A 53 -2.32 13.56 -28.23
N ASP A 54 -2.84 12.35 -28.41
CA ASP A 54 -3.68 11.70 -27.42
C ASP A 54 -2.89 11.39 -26.12
N SER A 55 -1.61 11.03 -26.24
CA SER A 55 -0.72 10.78 -25.10
C SER A 55 -0.55 12.02 -24.20
N TRP A 56 -0.26 13.19 -24.78
CA TRP A 56 -0.09 14.43 -24.01
C TRP A 56 -1.40 14.93 -23.38
N TYR A 57 -2.51 14.78 -24.11
CA TYR A 57 -3.84 15.08 -23.59
C TYR A 57 -4.13 14.24 -22.33
N ILE A 58 -3.89 12.93 -22.39
CA ILE A 58 -4.10 12.02 -21.25
C ILE A 58 -3.19 12.42 -20.08
N LEU A 59 -1.92 12.70 -20.32
CA LEU A 59 -0.99 13.09 -19.26
C LEU A 59 -1.44 14.37 -18.54
N LEU A 60 -1.68 15.46 -19.28
CA LEU A 60 -2.02 16.76 -18.69
C LEU A 60 -3.40 16.76 -18.02
N THR A 61 -4.39 16.06 -18.57
CA THR A 61 -5.70 15.94 -17.92
C THR A 61 -5.63 15.15 -16.62
N ASN A 62 -4.85 14.07 -16.56
CA ASN A 62 -4.65 13.31 -15.32
C ASN A 62 -3.85 14.12 -14.28
N LEU A 63 -2.82 14.86 -14.68
CA LEU A 63 -2.07 15.74 -13.78
C LEU A 63 -2.91 16.91 -13.28
N SER A 64 -3.80 17.46 -14.11
CA SER A 64 -4.76 18.49 -13.68
C SER A 64 -5.75 17.94 -12.65
N LYS A 65 -6.30 16.74 -12.88
CA LYS A 65 -7.15 16.05 -11.89
C LYS A 65 -6.41 15.83 -10.57
N LEU A 66 -5.16 15.40 -10.61
CA LEU A 66 -4.32 15.24 -9.43
C LEU A 66 -4.15 16.58 -8.70
N GLY A 67 -3.87 17.66 -9.44
CA GLY A 67 -3.75 19.01 -8.88
C GLY A 67 -5.04 19.50 -8.19
N LEU A 68 -6.21 19.21 -8.77
CA LEU A 68 -7.50 19.52 -8.14
C LEU A 68 -7.70 18.75 -6.83
N ILE A 69 -7.34 17.46 -6.80
CA ILE A 69 -7.40 16.65 -5.57
C ILE A 69 -6.44 17.19 -4.51
N MET A 70 -5.22 17.56 -4.89
CA MET A 70 -4.25 18.18 -3.96
C MET A 70 -4.75 19.53 -3.43
N GLY A 71 -5.41 20.32 -4.27
CA GLY A 71 -6.06 21.58 -3.87
C GLY A 71 -7.18 21.34 -2.86
N TYR A 72 -8.00 20.30 -3.05
CA TYR A 72 -9.02 19.91 -2.09
C TYR A 72 -8.41 19.48 -0.75
N PHE A 73 -7.36 18.65 -0.75
CA PHE A 73 -6.67 18.28 0.49
C PHE A 73 -6.10 19.49 1.21
N PHE A 74 -5.52 20.44 0.48
CA PHE A 74 -4.98 21.67 1.05
C PHE A 74 -6.09 22.50 1.69
N LEU A 75 -7.25 22.62 1.03
CA LEU A 75 -8.42 23.30 1.59
C LEU A 75 -8.89 22.64 2.90
N CYS A 76 -9.01 21.31 2.92
CA CYS A 76 -9.47 20.57 4.10
C CYS A 76 -8.52 20.65 5.29
N ASP A 77 -7.22 20.55 5.05
CA ASP A 77 -6.24 20.42 6.13
C ASP A 77 -5.63 21.77 6.54
N ARG A 78 -5.17 22.57 5.57
CA ARG A 78 -4.38 23.79 5.83
C ARG A 78 -5.21 25.05 6.01
N THR A 79 -6.48 25.04 5.62
CA THR A 79 -7.36 26.21 5.81
C THR A 79 -8.36 25.96 6.93
N ASN A 80 -8.94 27.04 7.45
CA ASN A 80 -10.05 26.99 8.40
C ASN A 80 -11.42 27.03 7.69
N PHE A 81 -11.45 26.69 6.40
CA PHE A 81 -12.68 26.71 5.61
C PHE A 81 -13.72 25.71 6.15
N PHE A 82 -13.25 24.56 6.64
CA PHE A 82 -14.08 23.55 7.29
C PHE A 82 -13.78 23.50 8.79
N MET A 83 -14.82 23.18 9.58
CA MET A 83 -14.70 23.03 11.02
C MET A 83 -13.93 21.75 11.38
N LYS A 84 -13.27 21.77 12.53
CA LYS A 84 -12.48 20.66 13.06
C LYS A 84 -12.93 20.38 14.48
N GLU A 85 -13.31 19.14 14.76
CA GLU A 85 -13.77 18.70 16.07
C GLU A 85 -12.79 17.71 16.70
N ASN A 86 -12.78 17.63 18.03
CA ASN A 86 -11.97 16.66 18.75
C ASN A 86 -12.56 15.26 18.66
N LYS A 87 -11.70 14.24 18.71
CA LYS A 87 -12.12 12.83 18.75
C LYS A 87 -12.65 12.45 20.13
N TYR A 88 -13.76 11.72 20.15
CA TYR A 88 -14.31 11.13 21.37
C TYR A 88 -14.47 9.62 21.19
N TYR A 89 -13.67 8.87 21.95
CA TYR A 89 -13.73 7.42 21.92
C TYR A 89 -14.88 6.91 22.81
N THR A 90 -15.72 6.05 22.23
CA THR A 90 -16.64 5.17 22.98
C THR A 90 -16.62 3.78 22.34
N HIS A 91 -16.87 2.74 23.13
CA HIS A 91 -16.92 1.37 22.60
C HIS A 91 -17.98 1.21 21.51
N LEU A 92 -19.14 1.87 21.66
CA LEU A 92 -20.21 1.84 20.65
C LEU A 92 -19.77 2.49 19.34
N ASN A 93 -19.13 3.67 19.40
CA ASN A 93 -18.65 4.38 18.21
C ASN A 93 -17.57 3.60 17.45
N PHE A 94 -16.85 2.68 18.11
CA PHE A 94 -15.88 1.81 17.47
C PHE A 94 -16.51 0.52 16.92
N PHE A 95 -17.25 -0.22 17.75
CA PHE A 95 -17.76 -1.55 17.35
C PHE A 95 -18.96 -1.49 16.41
N LEU A 96 -19.79 -0.45 16.45
CA LEU A 96 -20.95 -0.34 15.57
C LEU A 96 -20.54 -0.16 14.09
N PRO A 97 -19.63 0.76 13.72
CA PRO A 97 -19.12 0.82 12.35
C PRO A 97 -18.41 -0.46 11.91
N VAL A 98 -17.66 -1.11 12.81
CA VAL A 98 -17.01 -2.40 12.51
C VAL A 98 -18.07 -3.45 12.16
N ALA A 99 -19.10 -3.62 12.99
CA ALA A 99 -20.19 -4.56 12.75
C ALA A 99 -20.93 -4.28 11.43
N TYR A 100 -21.20 -3.00 11.14
CA TYR A 100 -21.87 -2.58 9.90
C TYR A 100 -21.04 -2.93 8.66
N VAL A 101 -19.73 -2.63 8.68
CA VAL A 101 -18.82 -2.94 7.58
C VAL A 101 -18.68 -4.46 7.35
N PHE A 102 -18.64 -5.26 8.42
CA PHE A 102 -18.64 -6.72 8.30
C PHE A 102 -19.97 -7.28 7.78
N ALA A 103 -21.10 -6.73 8.21
CA ALA A 103 -22.40 -7.10 7.66
C ALA A 103 -22.45 -6.86 6.15
N LEU A 104 -22.03 -5.67 5.69
CA LEU A 104 -21.91 -5.38 4.26
C LEU A 104 -20.97 -6.35 3.54
N GLY A 105 -19.79 -6.61 4.12
CA GLY A 105 -18.83 -7.55 3.54
C GLY A 105 -19.39 -8.95 3.31
N LEU A 106 -20.23 -9.45 4.24
CA LEU A 106 -20.90 -10.75 4.11
C LEU A 106 -21.95 -10.77 2.99
N PHE A 107 -22.71 -9.69 2.80
CA PHE A 107 -23.72 -9.61 1.74
C PHE A 107 -23.12 -9.66 0.32
N PHE A 108 -21.91 -9.13 0.14
CA PHE A 108 -21.22 -9.09 -1.16
C PHE A 108 -20.22 -10.24 -1.33
N THR A 109 -20.60 -11.47 -0.93
CA THR A 109 -19.75 -12.66 -1.09
C THR A 109 -20.02 -13.34 -2.43
N GLU A 110 -18.97 -13.56 -3.22
CA GLU A 110 -19.03 -14.24 -4.51
C GLU A 110 -18.09 -15.45 -4.55
N GLU A 111 -18.32 -16.34 -5.53
CA GLU A 111 -17.48 -17.51 -5.79
C GLU A 111 -16.37 -17.19 -6.80
N THR A 112 -15.18 -17.72 -6.57
CA THR A 112 -14.02 -17.63 -7.46
C THR A 112 -13.59 -19.00 -7.95
N GLN A 113 -13.05 -19.05 -9.16
CA GLN A 113 -12.48 -20.25 -9.75
C GLN A 113 -11.09 -20.57 -9.21
N HIS A 114 -10.48 -19.64 -8.46
CA HIS A 114 -9.16 -19.83 -7.88
C HIS A 114 -9.22 -20.63 -6.57
N THR A 115 -8.59 -21.81 -6.57
CA THR A 115 -8.51 -22.68 -5.38
C THR A 115 -7.22 -22.50 -4.58
N GLN A 116 -6.24 -21.76 -5.11
CA GLN A 116 -4.93 -21.57 -4.51
C GLN A 116 -5.01 -20.77 -3.20
N VAL A 117 -4.18 -21.15 -2.24
CA VAL A 117 -4.05 -20.45 -0.95
C VAL A 117 -3.57 -19.02 -1.18
N LEU A 118 -4.26 -18.04 -0.60
CA LEU A 118 -3.92 -16.61 -0.71
C LEU A 118 -3.81 -16.11 -2.16
N HIS A 119 -4.73 -16.55 -3.03
CA HIS A 119 -4.85 -15.97 -4.36
C HIS A 119 -5.21 -14.47 -4.29
N ARG A 120 -5.16 -13.80 -5.45
CA ARG A 120 -5.24 -12.34 -5.54
C ARG A 120 -6.54 -11.76 -4.96
N ASP A 121 -7.68 -12.41 -5.14
CA ASP A 121 -8.96 -11.92 -4.63
C ASP A 121 -9.03 -12.02 -3.11
N GLN A 122 -8.61 -13.13 -2.51
CA GLN A 122 -8.47 -13.27 -1.06
C GLN A 122 -7.49 -12.27 -0.44
N THR A 123 -6.33 -12.04 -1.07
CA THR A 123 -5.36 -11.08 -0.52
C THR A 123 -5.87 -9.65 -0.62
N ASN A 124 -6.63 -9.30 -1.66
CA ASN A 124 -7.31 -8.01 -1.73
C ASN A 124 -8.45 -7.93 -0.70
N GLU A 125 -9.27 -8.97 -0.54
CA GLU A 125 -10.30 -9.05 0.50
C GLU A 125 -9.68 -8.80 1.88
N TRP A 126 -8.57 -9.49 2.17
CA TRP A 126 -7.85 -9.35 3.43
C TRP A 126 -7.38 -7.92 3.66
N LYS A 127 -6.72 -7.31 2.67
CA LYS A 127 -6.33 -5.90 2.73
C LYS A 127 -7.53 -4.99 2.96
N GLY A 128 -8.64 -5.20 2.26
CA GLY A 128 -9.81 -4.34 2.36
C GLY A 128 -10.41 -4.28 3.75
N TRP A 129 -10.72 -5.44 4.36
CA TRP A 129 -11.31 -5.43 5.70
C TRP A 129 -10.33 -4.90 6.74
N MET A 130 -9.02 -5.22 6.63
CA MET A 130 -7.99 -4.65 7.51
C MET A 130 -7.94 -3.14 7.39
N GLN A 131 -7.98 -2.61 6.16
CA GLN A 131 -7.96 -1.18 5.90
C GLN A 131 -9.13 -0.48 6.58
N LEU A 132 -10.34 -1.01 6.41
CA LEU A 132 -11.55 -0.41 6.99
C LEU A 132 -11.49 -0.38 8.52
N ILE A 133 -10.98 -1.44 9.17
CA ILE A 133 -10.78 -1.44 10.63
C ILE A 133 -9.73 -0.40 11.05
N ILE A 134 -8.59 -0.31 10.35
CA ILE A 134 -7.55 0.68 10.64
C ILE A 134 -8.10 2.11 10.52
N LEU A 135 -8.92 2.36 9.50
CA LEU A 135 -9.55 3.67 9.30
C LEU A 135 -10.55 4.00 10.42
N ILE A 136 -11.43 3.07 10.79
CA ILE A 136 -12.36 3.26 11.92
C ILE A 136 -11.58 3.53 13.21
N TYR A 137 -10.52 2.75 13.45
CA TYR A 137 -9.63 2.90 14.61
C TYR A 137 -9.03 4.31 14.72
N HIS A 138 -8.54 4.88 13.61
CA HIS A 138 -7.99 6.23 13.62
C HIS A 138 -9.06 7.30 13.79
N THR A 139 -10.21 7.18 13.13
CA THR A 139 -11.29 8.17 13.22
C THR A 139 -11.90 8.22 14.62
N THR A 140 -12.07 7.07 15.29
CA THR A 140 -12.66 7.03 16.64
C THR A 140 -11.67 7.31 17.77
N GLY A 141 -10.36 7.33 17.47
CA GLY A 141 -9.33 7.52 18.50
C GLY A 141 -9.14 6.30 19.42
N ALA A 142 -9.42 5.09 18.93
CA ALA A 142 -9.36 3.85 19.71
C ALA A 142 -7.95 3.42 20.15
N SER A 143 -6.92 4.22 19.81
CA SER A 143 -5.53 4.01 20.23
C SER A 143 -5.31 4.10 21.74
N GLN A 144 -6.24 4.69 22.48
CA GLN A 144 -6.22 4.77 23.94
C GLN A 144 -6.48 3.41 24.60
N VAL A 145 -7.22 2.51 23.93
CA VAL A 145 -7.52 1.16 24.44
C VAL A 145 -6.46 0.18 23.98
N LEU A 146 -5.65 -0.29 24.92
CA LEU A 146 -4.48 -1.13 24.65
C LEU A 146 -4.81 -2.44 23.91
N PRO A 147 -5.83 -3.23 24.29
CA PRO A 147 -6.19 -4.43 23.54
C PRO A 147 -6.54 -4.16 22.08
N ILE A 148 -7.29 -3.08 21.81
CA ILE A 148 -7.66 -2.69 20.43
C ILE A 148 -6.41 -2.29 19.66
N TYR A 149 -5.54 -1.47 20.27
CA TYR A 149 -4.25 -1.09 19.69
C TYR A 149 -3.43 -2.33 19.29
N MET A 150 -3.32 -3.35 20.15
CA MET A 150 -2.54 -4.55 19.84
C MET A 150 -3.14 -5.41 18.73
N HIS A 151 -4.47 -5.47 18.58
CA HIS A 151 -5.12 -6.18 17.47
C HIS A 151 -4.95 -5.43 16.15
N VAL A 152 -5.17 -4.10 16.15
CA VAL A 152 -4.92 -3.25 14.98
C VAL A 152 -3.44 -3.32 14.57
N ARG A 153 -2.54 -3.45 15.54
CA ARG A 153 -1.11 -3.62 15.26
C ARG A 153 -0.82 -4.89 14.45
N VAL A 154 -1.44 -6.03 14.78
CA VAL A 154 -1.32 -7.25 13.95
C VAL A 154 -1.83 -7.03 12.53
N LEU A 155 -2.86 -6.20 12.33
CA LEU A 155 -3.33 -5.89 10.98
C LEU A 155 -2.27 -5.14 10.17
N VAL A 156 -1.56 -4.18 10.78
CA VAL A 156 -0.43 -3.48 10.14
C VAL A 156 0.71 -4.45 9.83
N THR A 157 1.06 -5.33 10.77
CA THR A 157 2.06 -6.40 10.55
C THR A 157 1.63 -7.37 9.45
N SER A 158 0.33 -7.67 9.34
CA SER A 158 -0.24 -8.52 8.29
C SER A 158 -0.08 -7.90 6.90
N TYR A 159 -0.17 -6.58 6.77
CA TYR A 159 0.14 -5.88 5.52
C TYR A 159 1.59 -6.07 5.07
N LEU A 160 2.53 -5.98 6.01
CA LEU A 160 3.95 -6.18 5.73
C LEU A 160 4.24 -7.65 5.44
N PHE A 161 3.61 -8.57 6.16
CA PHE A 161 3.66 -10.01 5.86
C PHE A 161 3.17 -10.29 4.43
N LEU A 162 2.01 -9.74 4.03
CA LEU A 162 1.49 -9.87 2.67
C LEU A 162 2.41 -9.26 1.61
N THR A 163 3.12 -8.19 1.95
CA THR A 163 4.15 -7.59 1.08
C THR A 163 5.30 -8.57 0.85
N GLY A 164 5.84 -9.17 1.92
CA GLY A 164 6.87 -10.20 1.83
C GLY A 164 6.41 -11.43 1.03
N TYR A 165 5.23 -11.96 1.37
CA TYR A 165 4.62 -13.10 0.68
C TYR A 165 4.41 -12.84 -0.81
N GLY A 166 3.76 -11.72 -1.16
CA GLY A 166 3.37 -11.42 -2.54
C GLY A 166 4.57 -11.15 -3.45
N HIS A 167 5.56 -10.38 -2.97
CA HIS A 167 6.75 -10.09 -3.76
C HIS A 167 7.68 -11.29 -3.88
N PHE A 168 7.87 -12.07 -2.81
CA PHE A 168 8.63 -13.33 -2.90
C PHE A 168 8.00 -14.29 -3.90
N THR A 169 6.68 -14.53 -3.81
CA THR A 169 5.95 -15.43 -4.72
C THR A 169 6.08 -14.97 -6.18
N TYR A 170 6.00 -13.65 -6.43
CA TYR A 170 6.21 -13.10 -7.76
C TYR A 170 7.61 -13.38 -8.31
N PHE A 171 8.66 -13.11 -7.54
CA PHE A 171 10.05 -13.34 -7.98
C PHE A 171 10.38 -14.83 -8.11
N TRP A 172 9.85 -15.66 -7.20
CA TRP A 172 10.03 -17.11 -7.20
C TRP A 172 9.45 -17.78 -8.46
N HIS A 173 8.27 -17.34 -8.91
CA HIS A 173 7.62 -17.94 -10.09
C HIS A 173 7.97 -17.26 -11.41
N ASN A 174 8.04 -15.93 -11.45
CA ASN A 174 8.22 -15.20 -12.72
C ASN A 174 9.68 -14.96 -13.09
N GLY A 175 10.62 -15.00 -12.13
CA GLY A 175 12.04 -14.73 -12.39
C GLY A 175 12.35 -13.32 -12.92
N ASP A 176 11.42 -12.37 -12.80
CA ASP A 176 11.59 -11.00 -13.28
C ASP A 176 12.35 -10.15 -12.25
N PHE A 177 13.68 -10.12 -12.38
CA PHE A 177 14.61 -9.32 -11.55
C PHE A 177 14.98 -7.98 -12.19
N GLY A 178 14.19 -7.50 -13.17
CA GLY A 178 14.51 -6.28 -13.90
C GLY A 178 14.36 -4.99 -13.08
N LEU A 179 15.23 -4.00 -13.32
CA LEU A 179 15.14 -2.67 -12.71
C LEU A 179 13.83 -1.95 -13.08
N TYR A 180 13.25 -2.26 -14.24
CA TYR A 180 11.93 -1.74 -14.64
C TYR A 180 10.86 -2.05 -13.58
N ARG A 181 10.83 -3.29 -13.10
CA ARG A 181 9.86 -3.74 -12.09
C ARG A 181 10.07 -3.02 -10.76
N LEU A 182 11.32 -2.86 -10.33
CA LEU A 182 11.69 -2.13 -9.11
C LEU A 182 11.10 -0.71 -9.14
N TRP A 183 11.42 0.06 -10.17
CA TRP A 183 10.97 1.46 -10.28
C TRP A 183 9.46 1.58 -10.51
N GLN A 184 8.86 0.65 -11.24
CA GLN A 184 7.41 0.64 -11.45
C GLN A 184 6.65 0.47 -10.13
N MET A 185 7.10 -0.46 -9.26
CA MET A 185 6.47 -0.68 -7.96
C MET A 185 6.73 0.48 -7.00
N LEU A 186 7.98 0.97 -6.93
CA LEU A 186 8.33 2.14 -6.12
C LEU A 186 7.50 3.35 -6.52
N PHE A 187 7.37 3.66 -7.80
CA PHE A 187 6.56 4.78 -8.26
C PHE A 187 5.09 4.64 -7.84
N ARG A 188 4.49 3.45 -8.01
CA ARG A 188 3.08 3.22 -7.65
C ARG A 188 2.82 3.43 -6.15
N MET A 189 3.72 2.97 -5.29
CA MET A 189 3.57 3.12 -3.85
C MET A 189 3.82 4.56 -3.38
N ASN A 190 4.72 5.28 -4.05
CA ASN A 190 5.24 6.56 -3.56
C ASN A 190 4.62 7.80 -4.21
N LEU A 191 3.98 7.68 -5.37
CA LEU A 191 3.49 8.85 -6.12
C LEU A 191 2.64 9.78 -5.26
N LEU A 192 1.62 9.25 -4.58
CA LEU A 192 0.72 10.06 -3.77
C LEU A 192 1.46 10.77 -2.63
N VAL A 193 2.35 10.05 -1.93
CA VAL A 193 3.09 10.62 -0.80
C VAL A 193 4.08 11.67 -1.24
N VAL A 194 4.84 11.44 -2.32
CA VAL A 194 5.79 12.43 -2.84
C VAL A 194 5.05 13.71 -3.24
N VAL A 195 3.92 13.59 -3.94
CA VAL A 195 3.12 14.76 -4.34
C VAL A 195 2.52 15.47 -3.12
N LEU A 196 2.09 14.73 -2.10
CA LEU A 196 1.63 15.28 -0.83
C LEU A 196 2.73 16.01 -0.08
N CYS A 197 3.94 15.46 0.03
CA CYS A 197 5.09 16.13 0.64
C CYS A 197 5.38 17.47 -0.04
N LEU A 198 5.35 17.51 -1.39
CA LEU A 198 5.53 18.74 -2.18
C LEU A 198 4.39 19.75 -2.00
N SER A 199 3.15 19.28 -1.83
CA SER A 199 1.95 20.13 -1.74
C SER A 199 1.69 20.63 -0.31
N MET A 200 1.97 19.79 0.68
CA MET A 200 1.68 20.02 2.10
C MET A 200 2.89 20.51 2.90
N ASN A 201 4.10 20.49 2.33
CA ASN A 201 5.33 20.86 3.01
C ASN A 201 5.53 20.07 4.32
N ARG A 202 5.37 18.75 4.23
CA ARG A 202 5.55 17.78 5.33
C ARG A 202 6.63 16.77 4.93
N PRO A 203 7.48 16.33 5.88
CA PRO A 203 8.54 15.37 5.60
C PRO A 203 7.95 14.02 5.20
N TYR A 204 8.71 13.26 4.41
CA TYR A 204 8.30 11.93 3.93
C TYR A 204 7.90 10.96 5.06
N GLN A 205 8.59 11.04 6.22
CA GLN A 205 8.29 10.24 7.41
C GLN A 205 6.92 10.53 8.06
N PHE A 206 6.26 11.67 7.76
CA PHE A 206 4.89 11.92 8.23
C PHE A 206 3.93 10.81 7.77
N TYR A 207 4.16 10.26 6.57
CA TYR A 207 3.40 9.16 6.00
C TYR A 207 4.11 7.81 6.19
N TYR A 208 4.63 7.55 7.40
CA TYR A 208 5.59 6.49 7.76
C TYR A 208 5.34 5.09 7.14
N PHE A 209 4.09 4.72 6.89
CA PHE A 209 3.74 3.42 6.33
C PHE A 209 4.29 3.22 4.91
N VAL A 210 4.30 4.26 4.07
CA VAL A 210 4.80 4.18 2.70
C VAL A 210 6.33 4.05 2.62
N PRO A 211 7.13 4.84 3.37
CA PRO A 211 8.56 4.60 3.55
C PRO A 211 8.85 3.18 4.02
N LEU A 212 8.08 2.68 4.99
CA LEU A 212 8.29 1.35 5.57
C LEU A 212 8.04 0.23 4.54
N VAL A 213 6.91 0.25 3.84
CA VAL A 213 6.59 -0.75 2.80
C VAL A 213 7.59 -0.67 1.64
N SER A 214 7.98 0.54 1.22
CA SER A 214 8.96 0.74 0.15
C SER A 214 10.34 0.21 0.53
N PHE A 215 10.81 0.47 1.76
CA PHE A 215 12.06 -0.07 2.28
C PHE A 215 12.05 -1.60 2.25
N TRP A 216 10.99 -2.22 2.78
CA TRP A 216 10.88 -3.67 2.81
C TRP A 216 10.76 -4.29 1.42
N PHE A 217 10.08 -3.64 0.48
CA PHE A 217 10.06 -4.07 -0.92
C PHE A 217 11.46 -4.09 -1.52
N VAL A 218 12.28 -3.05 -1.27
CA VAL A 218 13.68 -3.00 -1.72
C VAL A 218 14.49 -4.13 -1.08
N VAL A 219 14.32 -4.39 0.23
CA VAL A 219 14.99 -5.51 0.92
C VAL A 219 14.62 -6.85 0.26
N VAL A 220 13.34 -7.11 0.01
CA VAL A 220 12.89 -8.34 -0.69
C VAL A 220 13.51 -8.43 -2.08
N PHE A 221 13.51 -7.34 -2.84
CA PHE A 221 14.10 -7.29 -4.18
C PHE A 221 15.60 -7.59 -4.15
N VAL A 222 16.36 -6.98 -3.23
CA VAL A 222 17.80 -7.21 -3.07
C VAL A 222 18.09 -8.65 -2.63
N THR A 223 17.35 -9.18 -1.66
CA THR A 223 17.51 -10.58 -1.22
C THR A 223 17.28 -11.56 -2.37
N MET A 224 16.24 -11.35 -3.18
CA MET A 224 15.92 -12.24 -4.29
C MET A 224 16.89 -12.10 -5.46
N THR A 225 17.31 -10.88 -5.79
CA THR A 225 18.23 -10.58 -6.91
C THR A 225 19.69 -10.92 -6.59
N SER A 226 20.04 -11.02 -5.31
CA SER A 226 21.39 -11.42 -4.88
C SER A 226 21.82 -12.74 -5.51
N ILE A 227 23.09 -12.83 -5.92
CA ILE A 227 23.65 -14.01 -6.59
C ILE A 227 23.79 -15.15 -5.56
N PRO A 228 23.40 -16.40 -5.86
CA PRO A 228 22.78 -16.85 -7.11
C PRO A 228 21.28 -16.51 -7.19
N GLN A 229 20.82 -16.14 -8.39
CA GLN A 229 19.40 -15.93 -8.67
C GLN A 229 18.70 -17.29 -8.71
N VAL A 230 17.71 -17.48 -7.84
CA VAL A 230 16.98 -18.75 -7.70
C VAL A 230 15.50 -18.50 -8.01
N VAL A 231 14.96 -19.36 -8.88
CA VAL A 231 13.58 -19.36 -9.36
C VAL A 231 13.07 -20.80 -9.21
N ALA A 232 11.75 -20.99 -9.07
CA ALA A 232 11.13 -22.30 -8.89
C ALA A 232 11.64 -23.36 -9.88
N ALA A 233 11.59 -23.06 -11.18
CA ALA A 233 12.03 -23.98 -12.24
C ALA A 233 13.52 -24.37 -12.13
N SER A 234 14.36 -23.43 -11.70
CA SER A 234 15.79 -23.66 -11.51
C SER A 234 16.07 -24.49 -10.25
N ALA A 235 15.29 -24.28 -9.18
CA ALA A 235 15.41 -25.03 -7.94
C ALA A 235 14.90 -26.48 -8.07
N GLU A 236 13.92 -26.72 -8.94
CA GLU A 236 13.49 -28.07 -9.32
C GLU A 236 14.58 -28.82 -10.09
N ALA A 237 15.30 -28.14 -10.99
CA ALA A 237 16.41 -28.74 -11.73
C ALA A 237 17.64 -29.03 -10.83
N ASN A 238 17.92 -28.15 -9.86
CA ASN A 238 19.08 -28.25 -8.98
C ASN A 238 18.68 -28.09 -7.49
N PRO A 239 18.53 -29.19 -6.73
CA PRO A 239 18.11 -29.14 -5.33
C PRO A 239 19.05 -28.34 -4.40
N LEU A 240 20.32 -28.19 -4.76
CA LEU A 240 21.26 -27.31 -4.03
C LEU A 240 20.78 -25.85 -3.95
N GLN A 241 19.91 -25.42 -4.86
CA GLN A 241 19.39 -24.05 -4.84
C GLN A 241 18.42 -23.77 -3.70
N TYR A 242 17.80 -24.81 -3.13
CA TYR A 242 17.04 -24.66 -1.89
C TYR A 242 17.96 -24.24 -0.73
N LEU A 243 19.18 -24.77 -0.66
CA LEU A 243 20.17 -24.35 0.34
C LEU A 243 20.54 -22.88 0.18
N TYR A 244 20.72 -22.38 -1.04
CA TYR A 244 21.00 -20.96 -1.27
C TYR A 244 19.87 -20.05 -0.79
N ILE A 245 18.60 -20.45 -0.93
CA ILE A 245 17.47 -19.71 -0.37
C ILE A 245 17.49 -19.72 1.16
N VAL A 246 17.78 -20.87 1.77
CA VAL A 246 17.92 -20.94 3.24
C VAL A 246 19.06 -20.02 3.71
N LEU A 247 20.21 -20.02 3.03
CA LEU A 247 21.32 -19.12 3.34
C LEU A 247 20.93 -17.64 3.19
N LYS A 248 20.14 -17.29 2.16
CA LYS A 248 19.59 -15.93 1.99
C LYS A 248 18.66 -15.54 3.15
N PHE A 249 17.83 -16.45 3.64
CA PHE A 249 17.00 -16.20 4.82
C PHE A 249 17.83 -16.01 6.08
N VAL A 250 18.81 -16.88 6.34
CA VAL A 250 19.74 -16.73 7.46
C VAL A 250 20.43 -15.38 7.39
N GLY A 251 20.97 -14.99 6.22
CA GLY A 251 21.57 -13.68 6.00
C GLY A 251 20.61 -12.52 6.26
N LEU A 252 19.36 -12.60 5.77
CA LEU A 252 18.35 -11.58 6.01
C LEU A 252 18.03 -11.41 7.50
N PHE A 253 17.79 -12.51 8.22
CA PHE A 253 17.53 -12.48 9.67
C PHE A 253 18.75 -11.99 10.46
N SER A 254 19.97 -12.36 10.06
CA SER A 254 21.20 -11.86 10.67
C SER A 254 21.34 -10.35 10.48
N VAL A 255 21.14 -9.82 9.26
CA VAL A 255 21.20 -8.37 8.99
C VAL A 255 20.17 -7.61 9.82
N VAL A 256 18.91 -8.08 9.84
CA VAL A 256 17.85 -7.47 10.65
C VAL A 256 18.21 -7.48 12.15
N THR A 257 18.76 -8.59 12.65
CA THR A 257 19.15 -8.70 14.06
C THR A 257 20.31 -7.77 14.38
N ILE A 258 21.33 -7.68 13.53
CA ILE A 258 22.47 -6.75 13.71
C ILE A 258 22.00 -5.30 13.74
N LEU A 259 21.13 -4.91 12.80
CA LEU A 259 20.52 -3.58 12.76
C LEU A 259 19.72 -3.28 14.02
N TYR A 260 19.01 -4.28 14.57
CA TYR A 260 18.27 -4.11 15.81
C TYR A 260 19.17 -4.00 17.05
N MET A 261 20.22 -4.84 17.15
CA MET A 261 21.10 -4.85 18.32
C MET A 261 21.93 -3.58 18.47
N SER A 262 22.17 -2.84 17.38
CA SER A 262 22.97 -1.62 17.40
C SER A 262 22.20 -0.42 16.83
N GLU A 263 21.55 0.34 17.71
CA GLU A 263 20.91 1.61 17.37
C GLU A 263 21.92 2.58 16.71
N VAL A 264 23.15 2.66 17.22
CA VAL A 264 24.22 3.49 16.64
C VAL A 264 24.54 3.10 15.20
N PHE A 265 24.58 1.80 14.88
CA PHE A 265 24.83 1.33 13.52
C PHE A 265 23.64 1.64 12.60
N PHE A 266 22.41 1.48 13.11
CA PHE A 266 21.20 1.87 12.40
C PHE A 266 21.21 3.36 12.07
N GLU A 267 21.48 4.23 13.04
CA GLU A 267 21.57 5.67 12.83
C GLU A 267 22.62 6.03 11.77
N LYS A 268 23.82 5.45 11.83
CA LYS A 268 24.86 5.68 10.82
C LYS A 268 24.41 5.29 9.41
N ILE A 269 23.71 4.17 9.25
CA ILE A 269 23.23 3.75 7.93
C ILE A 269 22.16 4.71 7.41
N PHE A 270 21.16 5.06 8.21
CA PHE A 270 19.99 5.80 7.70
C PHE A 270 20.17 7.32 7.70
N VAL A 271 21.11 7.88 8.48
CA VAL A 271 21.41 9.32 8.54
C VAL A 271 22.53 9.73 7.57
N THR A 272 23.14 8.79 6.85
CA THR A 272 24.14 9.11 5.82
C THR A 272 23.51 9.73 4.56
N ARG A 273 24.19 10.72 3.99
CA ARG A 273 23.79 11.32 2.71
C ARG A 273 24.15 10.35 1.57
N PRO A 274 23.32 10.23 0.52
CA PRO A 274 22.27 11.19 0.13
C PRO A 274 20.85 10.90 0.64
N TRP A 275 20.58 9.76 1.27
CA TRP A 275 19.21 9.32 1.60
C TRP A 275 18.70 9.77 2.98
N LYS A 276 19.51 10.52 3.75
CA LYS A 276 19.18 11.01 5.10
C LYS A 276 17.74 11.50 5.22
N ALA A 277 17.30 12.40 4.34
CA ALA A 277 16.02 13.06 4.53
C ALA A 277 14.80 12.19 4.15
N LEU A 278 15.02 10.96 3.64
CA LEU A 278 13.97 9.96 3.48
C LEU A 278 13.59 9.36 4.83
N PHE A 279 14.50 9.36 5.81
CA PHE A 279 14.37 8.61 7.06
C PHE A 279 14.27 9.50 8.31
N VAL A 280 14.26 10.81 8.11
CA VAL A 280 14.37 11.79 9.20
C VAL A 280 13.16 12.74 9.19
N THR A 281 12.75 13.21 10.37
CA THR A 281 11.66 14.19 10.53
C THR A 281 12.16 15.64 10.36
N THR A 282 11.25 16.63 10.45
CA THR A 282 11.61 18.06 10.39
C THR A 282 12.66 18.48 11.42
N ASP A 283 12.69 17.79 12.57
CA ASP A 283 13.57 18.12 13.70
C ASP A 283 14.90 17.35 13.64
N ASP A 284 15.25 16.83 12.46
CA ASP A 284 16.43 16.01 12.22
C ASP A 284 16.48 14.70 13.05
N SER A 285 15.31 14.20 13.48
CA SER A 285 15.18 13.00 14.32
C SER A 285 14.84 11.73 13.52
N ILE A 286 15.59 10.66 13.77
CA ILE A 286 15.36 9.31 13.24
C ILE A 286 14.45 8.44 14.13
N LYS A 287 14.08 8.93 15.32
CA LYS A 287 13.38 8.14 16.34
C LYS A 287 12.08 7.50 15.83
N GLU A 288 11.33 8.22 14.99
CA GLU A 288 10.09 7.69 14.41
C GLU A 288 10.38 6.53 13.44
N TRP A 289 11.37 6.69 12.55
CA TRP A 289 11.78 5.63 11.63
C TRP A 289 12.27 4.39 12.38
N TRP A 290 13.15 4.58 13.37
CA TRP A 290 13.64 3.49 14.22
C TRP A 290 12.49 2.79 14.94
N PHE A 291 11.58 3.53 15.56
CA PHE A 291 10.42 2.98 16.27
C PHE A 291 9.53 2.13 15.34
N ARG A 292 9.18 2.65 14.15
CA ARG A 292 8.31 1.94 13.20
C ARG A 292 8.98 0.71 12.62
N TRP A 293 10.26 0.81 12.25
CA TRP A 293 11.03 -0.31 11.73
C TRP A 293 11.23 -1.40 12.79
N LYS A 294 11.58 -1.03 14.03
CA LYS A 294 11.85 -1.93 15.14
C LYS A 294 10.67 -2.86 15.44
N ILE A 295 9.45 -2.33 15.43
CA ILE A 295 8.25 -3.10 15.83
C ILE A 295 7.87 -4.18 14.79
N ASP A 296 8.06 -3.94 13.49
CA ASP A 296 7.69 -4.88 12.41
C ASP A 296 8.91 -5.59 11.78
N ARG A 297 10.06 -5.59 12.47
CA ARG A 297 11.36 -6.04 11.91
C ARG A 297 11.37 -7.44 11.28
N TYR A 298 10.53 -8.36 11.76
CA TYR A 298 10.48 -9.73 11.23
C TYR A 298 9.29 -9.99 10.31
N SER A 299 8.31 -9.09 10.23
CA SER A 299 7.02 -9.33 9.57
C SER A 299 7.17 -9.73 8.10
N VAL A 300 8.03 -9.03 7.37
CA VAL A 300 8.27 -9.27 5.94
C VAL A 300 9.06 -10.55 5.71
N ALA A 301 10.10 -10.79 6.51
CA ALA A 301 10.89 -12.02 6.47
C ALA A 301 10.01 -13.25 6.78
N SER A 302 9.10 -13.15 7.76
CA SER A 302 8.10 -14.19 8.05
C SER A 302 7.15 -14.43 6.87
N GLY A 303 6.74 -13.38 6.14
CA GLY A 303 5.92 -13.50 4.94
C GLY A 303 6.63 -14.21 3.79
N MET A 304 7.91 -13.89 3.57
CA MET A 304 8.76 -14.59 2.59
C MET A 304 8.99 -16.06 2.98
N LEU A 305 9.28 -16.32 4.27
CA LEU A 305 9.46 -17.67 4.79
C LEU A 305 8.19 -18.50 4.65
N PHE A 306 7.02 -17.91 4.92
CA PHE A 306 5.73 -18.57 4.71
C PHE A 306 5.51 -18.90 3.23
N ALA A 307 5.82 -17.99 2.30
CA ALA A 307 5.71 -18.26 0.87
C ALA A 307 6.59 -19.46 0.44
N PHE A 308 7.83 -19.50 0.91
CA PHE A 308 8.75 -20.60 0.65
C PHE A 308 8.29 -21.91 1.29
N ALA A 309 7.85 -21.88 2.55
CA ALA A 309 7.32 -23.04 3.24
C ALA A 309 6.05 -23.58 2.57
N HIS A 310 5.15 -22.71 2.15
CA HIS A 310 3.94 -23.08 1.40
C HIS A 310 4.30 -23.80 0.10
N TYR A 311 5.30 -23.29 -0.65
CA TYR A 311 5.81 -23.95 -1.84
C TYR A 311 6.35 -25.37 -1.54
N LEU A 312 7.20 -25.51 -0.51
CA LEU A 312 7.74 -26.82 -0.13
C LEU A 312 6.63 -27.79 0.31
N LEU A 313 5.65 -27.32 1.08
CA LEU A 313 4.51 -28.14 1.51
C LEU A 313 3.67 -28.64 0.33
N LYS A 314 3.54 -27.82 -0.72
CA LYS A 314 2.91 -28.23 -1.99
C LYS A 314 3.76 -29.26 -2.73
N GLN A 315 5.07 -29.06 -2.81
CA GLN A 315 6.00 -29.99 -3.46
C GLN A 315 6.01 -31.38 -2.80
N TYR A 316 5.98 -31.43 -1.46
CA TYR A 316 5.89 -32.68 -0.69
C TYR A 316 4.46 -33.24 -0.57
N ARG A 317 3.48 -32.66 -1.28
CA ARG A 317 2.06 -33.08 -1.27
C ARG A 317 1.41 -33.11 0.11
N VAL A 318 1.91 -32.29 1.04
CA VAL A 318 1.28 -32.09 2.36
C VAL A 318 0.06 -31.18 2.24
N VAL A 319 0.15 -30.20 1.34
CA VAL A 319 -0.91 -29.23 1.01
C VAL A 319 -1.45 -29.54 -0.39
N ASP A 320 -2.77 -29.70 -0.50
CA ASP A 320 -3.47 -29.80 -1.78
C ASP A 320 -4.44 -28.62 -1.96
N ASP A 321 -4.00 -27.64 -2.75
CA ASP A 321 -4.76 -26.43 -3.08
C ASP A 321 -5.30 -26.45 -4.52
N ASN A 322 -5.19 -27.58 -5.23
CA ASN A 322 -5.63 -27.69 -6.63
C ASN A 322 -7.11 -28.11 -6.75
N HIS A 323 -7.70 -28.65 -5.69
CA HIS A 323 -9.08 -29.15 -5.68
C HIS A 323 -9.97 -28.33 -4.76
N HIS A 324 -11.29 -28.41 -4.92
CA HIS A 324 -12.28 -27.79 -4.02
C HIS A 324 -12.41 -28.48 -2.63
N GLY A 325 -11.51 -29.43 -2.32
CA GLY A 325 -11.47 -30.14 -1.05
C GLY A 325 -10.76 -29.38 0.07
N ASN A 326 -10.62 -30.06 1.21
CA ASN A 326 -9.82 -29.56 2.34
C ASN A 326 -8.34 -29.46 1.97
N LEU A 327 -7.66 -28.46 2.54
CA LEU A 327 -6.25 -28.18 2.28
C LEU A 327 -5.31 -29.31 2.73
N PHE A 328 -5.71 -30.01 3.79
CA PHE A 328 -4.98 -31.10 4.42
C PHE A 328 -5.84 -32.36 4.49
N SER A 329 -5.20 -33.50 4.79
CA SER A 329 -5.92 -34.74 5.14
C SER A 329 -6.87 -34.53 6.32
N ARG A 330 -7.96 -35.30 6.42
CA ARG A 330 -9.04 -35.07 7.40
C ARG A 330 -8.53 -34.93 8.85
N GLY A 331 -7.62 -35.81 9.28
CA GLY A 331 -7.05 -35.77 10.62
C GLY A 331 -6.17 -34.53 10.86
N LEU A 332 -5.29 -34.21 9.90
CA LEU A 332 -4.42 -33.05 9.97
C LEU A 332 -5.21 -31.73 9.90
N SER A 333 -6.31 -31.69 9.14
CA SER A 333 -7.20 -30.54 9.06
C SER A 333 -7.81 -30.18 10.43
N LEU A 334 -8.21 -31.17 11.21
CA LEU A 334 -8.77 -30.91 12.54
C LEU A 334 -7.71 -30.38 13.51
N THR A 335 -6.53 -31.02 13.56
CA THR A 335 -5.44 -30.59 14.46
C THR A 335 -4.94 -29.19 14.13
N VAL A 336 -4.78 -28.89 12.84
CA VAL A 336 -4.34 -27.59 12.36
C VAL A 336 -5.41 -26.50 12.59
N THR A 337 -6.71 -26.83 12.51
CA THR A 337 -7.79 -25.92 12.90
C THR A 337 -7.71 -25.57 14.38
N LEU A 338 -7.64 -26.59 15.25
CA LEU A 338 -7.56 -26.38 16.70
C LEU A 338 -6.31 -25.58 17.07
N GLY A 339 -5.16 -25.92 16.48
CA GLY A 339 -3.91 -25.17 16.68
C GLY A 339 -4.04 -23.70 16.26
N SER A 340 -4.75 -23.41 15.16
CA SER A 340 -4.97 -22.04 14.70
C SER A 340 -5.94 -21.26 15.60
N LEU A 341 -6.98 -21.91 16.13
CA LEU A 341 -7.86 -21.29 17.12
C LEU A 341 -7.11 -20.96 18.42
N LEU A 342 -6.24 -21.87 18.86
CA LEU A 342 -5.35 -21.63 20.01
C LEU A 342 -4.34 -20.50 19.73
N GLY A 343 -3.80 -20.42 18.51
CA GLY A 343 -2.89 -19.35 18.11
C GLY A 343 -3.54 -17.96 18.11
N LEU A 344 -4.79 -17.85 17.62
CA LEU A 344 -5.58 -16.62 17.74
C LEU A 344 -5.90 -16.30 19.21
N GLY A 345 -6.37 -17.30 19.96
CA GLY A 345 -6.67 -17.15 21.39
C GLY A 345 -5.46 -16.72 22.21
N PHE A 346 -4.27 -17.26 21.93
CA PHE A 346 -3.01 -16.87 22.56
C PHE A 346 -2.72 -15.39 22.36
N TYR A 347 -2.80 -14.89 21.11
CA TYR A 347 -2.52 -13.49 20.84
C TYR A 347 -3.58 -12.56 21.47
N THR A 348 -4.86 -12.94 21.44
CA THR A 348 -5.91 -12.16 22.08
C THR A 348 -5.73 -12.11 23.59
N THR A 349 -5.40 -13.22 24.25
CA THR A 349 -5.07 -13.25 25.68
C THR A 349 -3.84 -12.39 25.98
N PHE A 350 -2.79 -12.47 25.16
CA PHE A 350 -1.62 -11.59 25.27
C PHE A 350 -2.02 -10.11 25.19
N ALA A 351 -2.86 -9.73 24.22
CA ALA A 351 -3.33 -8.36 24.05
C ALA A 351 -4.18 -7.84 25.24
N LEU A 352 -4.90 -8.73 25.93
CA LEU A 352 -5.71 -8.39 27.10
C LEU A 352 -4.91 -8.31 28.40
N VAL A 353 -3.89 -9.17 28.56
CA VAL A 353 -3.06 -9.24 29.77
C VAL A 353 -1.94 -8.20 29.77
N CYS A 354 -1.51 -7.75 28.59
CA CYS A 354 -0.43 -6.78 28.49
C CYS A 354 -0.80 -5.43 29.14
N ARG A 355 0.09 -4.90 29.99
CA ARG A 355 -0.19 -3.72 30.84
C ARG A 355 0.36 -2.41 30.28
N ALA A 356 1.48 -2.44 29.57
CA ALA A 356 2.18 -1.24 29.11
C ALA A 356 2.53 -1.33 27.61
N LYS A 357 2.17 -0.29 26.85
CA LYS A 357 2.40 -0.21 25.38
C LYS A 357 3.84 -0.56 24.96
N PRO A 358 4.91 -0.06 25.62
CA PRO A 358 6.28 -0.35 25.20
C PRO A 358 6.62 -1.84 25.29
N ASP A 359 6.25 -2.49 26.38
CA ASP A 359 6.51 -3.91 26.61
C ASP A 359 5.74 -4.78 25.61
N CYS A 360 4.48 -4.43 25.34
CA CYS A 360 3.69 -5.14 24.34
C CYS A 360 4.29 -5.02 22.94
N ASN A 361 4.79 -3.83 22.57
CA ASN A 361 5.41 -3.58 21.27
C ASN A 361 6.69 -4.39 21.08
N GLU A 362 7.48 -4.58 22.14
CA GLU A 362 8.71 -5.38 22.09
C GLU A 362 8.40 -6.86 21.83
N ILE A 363 7.45 -7.43 22.59
CA ILE A 363 7.04 -8.83 22.46
C ILE A 363 6.32 -9.07 21.12
N HIS A 364 5.51 -8.11 20.68
CA HIS A 364 4.74 -8.19 19.43
C HIS A 364 5.60 -8.54 18.21
N ALA A 365 6.81 -7.96 18.11
CA ALA A 365 7.71 -8.26 17.00
C ALA A 365 8.05 -9.76 16.88
N TYR A 366 8.05 -10.49 18.00
CA TYR A 366 8.36 -11.93 18.04
C TYR A 366 7.13 -12.82 17.89
N VAL A 367 5.96 -12.39 18.38
CA VAL A 367 4.75 -13.25 18.42
C VAL A 367 3.72 -12.93 17.33
N SER A 368 3.86 -11.82 16.61
CA SER A 368 2.88 -11.34 15.63
C SER A 368 2.64 -12.29 14.45
N PHE A 369 3.60 -13.17 14.11
CA PHE A 369 3.41 -14.15 13.05
C PHE A 369 2.38 -15.24 13.41
N VAL A 370 2.19 -15.52 14.70
CA VAL A 370 1.28 -16.57 15.20
C VAL A 370 -0.17 -16.31 14.79
N PRO A 371 -0.79 -15.15 15.11
CA PRO A 371 -2.17 -14.89 14.68
C PRO A 371 -2.30 -14.77 13.16
N ILE A 372 -1.25 -14.32 12.46
CA ILE A 372 -1.23 -14.19 11.00
C ILE A 372 -1.33 -15.57 10.34
N ILE A 373 -0.45 -16.50 10.70
CA ILE A 373 -0.48 -17.88 10.17
C ILE A 373 -1.79 -18.56 10.57
N SER A 374 -2.25 -18.37 11.80
CA SER A 374 -3.53 -18.92 12.29
C SER A 374 -4.71 -18.45 11.44
N TYR A 375 -4.77 -17.15 11.11
CA TYR A 375 -5.79 -16.59 10.23
C TYR A 375 -5.71 -17.19 8.82
N ILE A 376 -4.51 -17.27 8.24
CA ILE A 376 -4.32 -17.82 6.89
C ILE A 376 -4.82 -19.27 6.82
N ILE A 377 -4.47 -20.09 7.82
CA ILE A 377 -4.89 -21.48 7.89
C ILE A 377 -6.42 -21.57 7.99
N LEU A 378 -7.04 -20.89 8.97
CA LEU A 378 -8.49 -20.94 9.16
C LEU A 378 -9.25 -20.47 7.92
N ARG A 379 -8.75 -19.42 7.26
CA ARG A 379 -9.33 -18.87 6.03
C ARG A 379 -9.25 -19.85 4.85
N ASN A 380 -8.25 -20.73 4.83
CA ASN A 380 -7.94 -21.59 3.69
C ASN A 380 -8.16 -23.10 3.91
N ILE A 381 -8.55 -23.52 5.12
CA ILE A 381 -8.58 -24.95 5.42
C ILE A 381 -9.65 -25.72 4.65
N SER A 382 -10.84 -25.12 4.49
CA SER A 382 -11.94 -25.67 3.70
C SER A 382 -11.92 -25.08 2.30
N GLY A 383 -12.13 -25.92 1.28
CA GLY A 383 -12.25 -25.45 -0.11
C GLY A 383 -13.41 -24.48 -0.33
N LEU A 384 -14.49 -24.59 0.46
CA LEU A 384 -15.61 -23.63 0.43
C LEU A 384 -15.18 -22.23 0.83
N LEU A 385 -14.38 -22.13 1.90
CA LEU A 385 -13.81 -20.85 2.32
C LEU A 385 -12.80 -20.38 1.29
N ARG A 386 -11.96 -21.26 0.74
CA ARG A 386 -10.98 -20.85 -0.27
C ARG A 386 -11.59 -20.23 -1.51
N THR A 387 -12.72 -20.76 -1.96
CA THR A 387 -13.34 -20.39 -3.24
C THR A 387 -14.44 -19.34 -3.11
N ARG A 388 -14.58 -18.72 -1.94
CA ARG A 388 -15.49 -17.60 -1.72
C ARG A 388 -14.72 -16.41 -1.19
N TYR A 389 -15.07 -15.20 -1.64
CA TYR A 389 -14.48 -13.96 -1.15
C TYR A 389 -15.49 -12.82 -1.21
N SER A 390 -15.32 -11.82 -0.35
CA SER A 390 -16.12 -10.59 -0.41
C SER A 390 -15.61 -9.64 -1.50
N THR A 391 -16.42 -9.37 -2.53
CA THR A 391 -16.09 -8.40 -3.58
C THR A 391 -16.02 -6.98 -3.05
N PHE A 392 -16.85 -6.65 -2.06
CA PHE A 392 -16.82 -5.39 -1.33
C PHE A 392 -15.45 -5.16 -0.68
N PHE A 393 -14.97 -6.10 0.14
CA PHE A 393 -13.65 -5.97 0.75
C PHE A 393 -12.54 -6.03 -0.30
N ALA A 394 -12.63 -6.89 -1.30
CA ALA A 394 -11.61 -6.96 -2.35
C ALA A 394 -11.48 -5.63 -3.12
N TRP A 395 -12.57 -4.89 -3.31
CA TRP A 395 -12.54 -3.55 -3.91
C TRP A 395 -11.80 -2.54 -3.03
N PHE A 396 -12.12 -2.48 -1.74
CA PHE A 396 -11.39 -1.64 -0.78
C PHE A 396 -9.90 -2.02 -0.68
N GLY A 397 -9.56 -3.30 -0.83
CA GLY A 397 -8.18 -3.78 -0.84
C GLY A 397 -7.36 -3.31 -2.04
N LYS A 398 -8.00 -3.07 -3.20
CA LYS A 398 -7.32 -2.54 -4.39
C LYS A 398 -6.87 -1.09 -4.21
N ILE A 399 -7.62 -0.31 -3.41
CA ILE A 399 -7.39 1.12 -3.15
C ILE A 399 -6.89 1.38 -1.71
N SER A 400 -6.38 0.34 -1.03
CA SER A 400 -6.10 0.40 0.41
C SER A 400 -5.02 1.42 0.77
N LEU A 401 -4.02 1.58 -0.10
CA LEU A 401 -2.91 2.51 0.11
C LEU A 401 -3.41 3.96 0.01
N GLU A 402 -4.20 4.28 -1.01
CA GLU A 402 -4.79 5.59 -1.22
C GLU A 402 -5.72 5.95 -0.06
N LEU A 403 -6.54 5.01 0.40
CA LEU A 403 -7.37 5.19 1.59
C LEU A 403 -6.53 5.48 2.85
N PHE A 404 -5.45 4.74 3.06
CA PHE A 404 -4.58 4.94 4.21
C PHE A 404 -3.95 6.34 4.22
N ILE A 405 -3.58 6.87 3.06
CA ILE A 405 -2.92 8.17 2.98
C ILE A 405 -3.94 9.32 2.99
N ALA A 406 -5.02 9.20 2.23
CA ALA A 406 -6.03 10.26 2.12
C ALA A 406 -6.78 10.50 3.44
N GLN A 407 -6.82 9.53 4.37
CA GLN A 407 -7.45 9.72 5.68
C GLN A 407 -6.87 10.92 6.44
N TYR A 408 -5.57 11.21 6.28
CA TYR A 408 -4.88 12.29 6.98
C TYR A 408 -5.39 13.69 6.61
N HIS A 409 -6.01 13.83 5.44
CA HIS A 409 -6.43 15.13 4.91
C HIS A 409 -7.94 15.27 4.69
N ILE A 410 -8.71 14.18 4.73
CA ILE A 410 -10.16 14.23 4.54
C ILE A 410 -10.93 13.88 5.81
N TRP A 411 -10.52 12.83 6.52
CA TRP A 411 -11.21 12.42 7.75
C TRP A 411 -10.56 12.99 8.99
N LEU A 412 -9.23 12.94 9.05
CA LEU A 412 -8.46 13.41 10.18
C LEU A 412 -8.12 14.89 9.98
N ALA A 413 -8.04 15.61 11.10
CA ALA A 413 -7.63 17.00 11.14
C ALA A 413 -6.70 17.24 12.33
N ALA A 414 -6.02 18.39 12.35
CA ALA A 414 -5.15 18.83 13.44
C ALA A 414 -4.10 17.76 13.82
N ASP A 415 -3.30 17.33 12.85
CA ASP A 415 -2.25 16.31 13.03
C ASP A 415 -2.77 15.02 13.70
N THR A 416 -3.93 14.56 13.25
CA THR A 416 -4.65 13.35 13.73
C THR A 416 -5.35 13.46 15.08
N HIS A 417 -5.40 14.62 15.72
CA HIS A 417 -6.13 14.80 16.98
C HIS A 417 -7.64 15.03 16.79
N GLY A 418 -8.04 15.55 15.63
CA GLY A 418 -9.42 15.88 15.31
C GLY A 418 -10.00 15.15 14.11
N VAL A 419 -11.27 15.44 13.83
CA VAL A 419 -12.05 14.98 12.68
C VAL A 419 -12.57 16.20 11.91
N LEU A 420 -12.58 16.11 10.58
CA LEU A 420 -13.10 17.16 9.71
C LEU A 420 -14.64 17.17 9.70
N VAL A 421 -15.22 18.38 9.79
CA VAL A 421 -16.67 18.59 9.77
C VAL A 421 -17.05 19.44 8.56
N LEU A 422 -17.64 18.78 7.56
CA LEU A 422 -18.24 19.37 6.37
C LEU A 422 -19.69 19.82 6.62
N VAL A 423 -20.43 19.06 7.44
CA VAL A 423 -21.85 19.33 7.74
C VAL A 423 -22.01 19.56 9.25
N PRO A 424 -21.95 20.82 9.72
CA PRO A 424 -22.14 21.14 11.14
C PRO A 424 -23.51 20.72 11.66
N GLY A 425 -23.59 20.29 12.92
CA GLY A 425 -24.84 19.94 13.60
C GLY A 425 -25.43 18.56 13.27
N TYR A 426 -24.90 17.84 12.27
CA TYR A 426 -25.38 16.50 11.88
C TYR A 426 -24.24 15.48 11.76
N PRO A 427 -23.75 14.89 12.87
CA PRO A 427 -22.57 14.03 12.88
C PRO A 427 -22.66 12.81 11.97
N VAL A 428 -23.81 12.13 11.92
CA VAL A 428 -24.02 10.94 11.08
C VAL A 428 -23.97 11.31 9.59
N LEU A 429 -24.64 12.41 9.22
CA LEU A 429 -24.63 12.90 7.84
C LEU A 429 -23.22 13.35 7.43
N ASN A 430 -22.48 14.00 8.34
CA ASN A 430 -21.09 14.36 8.11
C ASN A 430 -20.23 13.13 7.80
N VAL A 431 -20.35 12.06 8.60
CA VAL A 431 -19.61 10.80 8.35
C VAL A 431 -19.99 10.19 6.99
N ILE A 432 -21.27 10.16 6.62
CA ILE A 432 -21.71 9.61 5.33
C ILE A 432 -21.13 10.41 4.16
N VAL A 433 -21.26 11.73 4.19
CA VAL A 433 -20.80 12.61 3.11
C VAL A 433 -19.28 12.60 2.99
N THR A 434 -18.56 12.74 4.10
CA THR A 434 -17.10 12.69 4.11
C THR A 434 -16.58 11.33 3.65
N SER A 435 -17.23 10.22 4.06
CA SER A 435 -16.88 8.87 3.62
C SER A 435 -17.06 8.69 2.11
N PHE A 436 -18.18 9.18 1.56
CA PHE A 436 -18.44 9.10 0.11
C PHE A 436 -17.35 9.86 -0.68
N ILE A 437 -17.08 11.11 -0.32
CA ILE A 437 -16.04 11.93 -0.98
C ILE A 437 -14.67 11.27 -0.85
N PHE A 438 -14.34 10.78 0.35
CA PHE A 438 -13.07 10.11 0.64
C PHE A 438 -12.84 8.87 -0.22
N VAL A 439 -13.86 8.02 -0.34
CA VAL A 439 -13.80 6.80 -1.15
C VAL A 439 -13.70 7.13 -2.64
N CYS A 440 -14.47 8.09 -3.14
CA CYS A 440 -14.38 8.54 -4.54
C CYS A 440 -13.00 9.10 -4.88
N ILE A 441 -12.43 9.95 -4.01
CA ILE A 441 -11.10 10.51 -4.23
C ILE A 441 -10.03 9.43 -4.19
N SER A 442 -10.09 8.50 -3.22
CA SER A 442 -9.13 7.39 -3.13
C SER A 442 -9.17 6.50 -4.38
N HIS A 443 -10.38 6.25 -4.91
CA HIS A 443 -10.56 5.53 -6.17
C HIS A 443 -9.98 6.28 -7.38
N GLU A 444 -10.25 7.58 -7.50
CA GLU A 444 -9.68 8.38 -8.60
C GLU A 444 -8.15 8.44 -8.53
N ILE A 445 -7.55 8.61 -7.33
CA ILE A 445 -6.09 8.60 -7.17
C ILE A 445 -5.52 7.25 -7.63
N HIS A 446 -6.15 6.13 -7.27
CA HIS A 446 -5.71 4.80 -7.69
C HIS A 446 -5.66 4.68 -9.22
N LEU A 447 -6.71 5.15 -9.91
CA LEU A 447 -6.75 5.16 -11.38
C LEU A 447 -5.70 6.11 -11.98
N LEU A 448 -5.48 7.28 -11.37
CA LEU A 448 -4.47 8.24 -11.80
C LEU A 448 -3.05 7.65 -11.68
N THR A 449 -2.72 7.03 -10.56
CA THR A 449 -1.44 6.35 -10.34
C THR A 449 -1.18 5.28 -11.39
N GLY A 450 -2.20 4.46 -11.71
CA GLY A 450 -2.13 3.44 -12.75
C GLY A 450 -1.87 3.99 -14.16
N LYS A 451 -2.37 5.19 -14.47
CA LYS A 451 -2.14 5.87 -15.76
C LYS A 451 -0.78 6.58 -15.79
N LEU A 452 -0.41 7.25 -14.70
CA LEU A 452 0.81 8.06 -14.62
C LEU A 452 2.09 7.21 -14.60
N VAL A 453 2.05 6.00 -14.03
CA VAL A 453 3.22 5.11 -13.99
C VAL A 453 3.74 4.76 -15.39
N VAL A 454 2.86 4.64 -16.39
CA VAL A 454 3.26 4.30 -17.76
C VAL A 454 4.06 5.43 -18.42
N PHE A 455 3.76 6.69 -18.05
CA PHE A 455 4.49 7.86 -18.53
C PHE A 455 5.78 8.11 -17.74
N ALA A 456 5.73 7.92 -16.42
CA ALA A 456 6.88 8.14 -15.55
C ALA A 456 7.96 7.07 -15.73
N ILE A 457 7.56 5.79 -15.74
CA ILE A 457 8.42 4.61 -15.85
C ILE A 457 8.06 3.85 -17.14
N PRO A 458 8.55 4.30 -18.31
CA PRO A 458 8.36 3.57 -19.57
C PRO A 458 9.16 2.26 -19.58
N ALA A 459 8.70 1.28 -20.36
CA ALA A 459 9.35 -0.04 -20.45
C ALA A 459 10.75 0.00 -21.08
N ASP A 460 11.00 0.99 -21.93
CA ASP A 460 12.32 1.21 -22.53
C ASP A 460 13.25 1.91 -21.52
N TRP A 461 14.36 1.24 -21.22
CA TRP A 461 15.32 1.65 -20.20
C TRP A 461 15.93 3.03 -20.45
N ARG A 462 16.08 3.45 -21.71
CA ARG A 462 16.68 4.76 -22.05
C ARG A 462 15.78 5.90 -21.59
N TYR A 463 14.49 5.79 -21.89
CA TYR A 463 13.50 6.77 -21.46
C TYR A 463 13.25 6.69 -19.96
N MET A 464 13.31 5.50 -19.37
CA MET A 464 13.20 5.31 -17.92
C MET A 464 14.33 6.03 -17.18
N VAL A 465 15.58 5.79 -17.58
CA VAL A 465 16.75 6.44 -16.97
C VAL A 465 16.66 7.95 -17.14
N ARG A 466 16.32 8.46 -18.33
CA ARG A 466 16.11 9.90 -18.55
C ARG A 466 15.09 10.48 -17.58
N ASN A 467 13.91 9.86 -17.46
CA ASN A 467 12.84 10.34 -16.59
C ASN A 467 13.24 10.29 -15.10
N LEU A 468 13.90 9.21 -14.67
CA LEU A 468 14.41 9.08 -13.30
C LEU A 468 15.49 10.12 -13.00
N SER A 469 16.43 10.36 -13.93
CA SER A 469 17.45 11.40 -13.78
C SER A 469 16.80 12.78 -13.60
N ILE A 470 15.79 13.13 -14.40
CA ILE A 470 15.05 14.39 -14.24
C ILE A 470 14.36 14.44 -12.87
N PHE A 471 13.72 13.35 -12.46
CA PHE A 471 13.06 13.28 -11.15
C PHE A 471 14.04 13.51 -10.00
N PHE A 472 15.19 12.83 -9.99
CA PHE A 472 16.21 12.99 -8.95
C PHE A 472 16.90 14.35 -8.99
N LEU A 473 17.13 14.92 -10.17
CA LEU A 473 17.68 16.28 -10.31
C LEU A 473 16.76 17.35 -9.69
N ILE A 474 15.44 17.13 -9.71
CA ILE A 474 14.47 18.01 -9.04
C ILE A 474 14.41 17.70 -7.54
N LEU A 475 14.34 16.43 -7.17
CA LEU A 475 14.09 16.01 -5.79
C LEU A 475 15.28 16.24 -4.85
N ILE A 476 16.51 15.96 -5.30
CA ILE A 476 17.71 16.04 -4.46
C ILE A 476 17.94 17.46 -3.91
N PRO A 477 17.91 18.54 -4.73
CA PRO A 477 18.04 19.90 -4.21
C PRO A 477 16.95 20.28 -3.21
N ILE A 478 15.70 19.86 -3.47
CA ILE A 478 14.56 20.11 -2.57
C ILE A 478 14.78 19.38 -1.23
N GLY A 479 15.24 18.13 -1.28
CA GLY A 479 15.56 17.33 -0.10
C GLY A 479 16.66 17.95 0.76
N ILE A 480 17.73 18.45 0.11
CA ILE A 480 18.86 19.09 0.81
C ILE A 480 18.48 20.43 1.44
N HIS A 481 17.74 21.27 0.71
CA HIS A 481 17.47 22.65 1.14
C HIS A 481 16.29 22.78 2.10
N ASP A 482 15.21 22.02 1.85
CA ASP A 482 13.98 22.13 2.62
C ASP A 482 13.81 21.00 3.67
N GLY A 483 14.74 20.03 3.71
CA GLY A 483 14.71 18.92 4.68
C GLY A 483 13.54 17.96 4.49
N MET A 484 12.97 17.89 3.27
CA MET A 484 11.71 17.18 3.01
C MET A 484 11.84 15.81 2.33
N PHE A 485 13.05 15.41 1.87
CA PHE A 485 13.32 14.12 1.20
C PHE A 485 14.78 13.68 1.27
#